data_AF-A0A4V1KPN3-F1
#
_entry.id   AF-A0A4V1KPN3-F1
#
_cell.length_a   1.000
_cell.length_b   1.000
_cell.length_c   1.000
_cell.angle_alpha   90.00
_cell.angle_beta   90.00
_cell.angle_gamma   90.00
#
_symmetry.space_group_name_H-M   'P 1'
#
loop_
_entity.id
_entity.type
_entity.pdbx_description
1 polymer ?
#
loop_
_entity_poly.entity_id
_entity_poly.type
_entity_poly.pdbx_seq_one_letter_code
_entity_poly.pdbx_strand_id
1 'polypeptide(L)'
;MPFFNEFGMTEKNIVSHYEFWKKEGSASIENYLWYLFNTLLDENSKQSTKLIDFYKRNARIYSQMISFRRKFENKKANEIQKAYNFNQINLDLESMKDSNLEIEFLIVGVNDCKQSERISNKPITKEQALLNNTIPYDMCSRNTGCVCLVAVRPKRDSDGKLIWKE
;
A
#
# COMPACT_ATOMS: atom_id res chain seq x y z
N MET A 1 3.48 19.84 11.36
CA MET A 1 3.52 18.72 10.40
C MET A 1 2.95 17.45 11.02
N PRO A 2 1.61 17.30 11.12
CA PRO A 2 1.01 16.19 11.88
C PRO A 2 1.37 14.79 11.37
N PHE A 3 1.52 14.60 10.05
CA PHE A 3 1.91 13.32 9.47
C PHE A 3 3.32 12.88 9.90
N PHE A 4 4.33 13.74 9.72
CA PHE A 4 5.72 13.40 10.04
C PHE A 4 5.95 13.18 11.55
N ASN A 5 5.27 13.95 12.39
CA ASN A 5 5.39 13.84 13.84
C ASN A 5 4.99 12.45 14.36
N GLU A 6 4.05 11.77 13.71
CA GLU A 6 3.63 10.40 14.05
C GLU A 6 4.76 9.36 13.93
N PHE A 7 5.76 9.66 13.10
CA PHE A 7 6.92 8.80 12.85
C PHE A 7 8.17 9.28 13.60
N GLY A 8 8.02 10.19 14.56
CA GLY A 8 9.16 10.79 15.27
C GLY A 8 9.97 11.77 14.41
N MET A 9 9.44 12.17 13.25
CA MET A 9 10.09 13.14 12.38
C MET A 9 9.68 14.58 12.76
N THR A 10 10.67 15.36 13.17
CA THR A 10 10.54 16.79 13.47
C THR A 10 10.99 17.60 12.25
N GLU A 11 10.57 18.86 12.16
CA GLU A 11 11.08 19.75 11.11
C GLU A 11 12.61 19.80 11.09
N LYS A 12 13.22 19.87 12.27
CA LYS A 12 14.67 19.88 12.43
C LYS A 12 15.34 18.63 11.83
N ASN A 13 14.80 17.43 12.07
CA ASN A 13 15.41 16.21 11.53
C ASN A 13 15.16 16.04 10.03
N ILE A 14 14.00 16.46 9.51
CA ILE A 14 13.74 16.51 8.07
C ILE A 14 14.75 17.45 7.39
N VAL A 15 14.94 18.67 7.92
CA VAL A 15 15.95 19.61 7.40
C VAL A 15 17.35 19.01 7.49
N SER A 16 17.70 18.35 8.60
CA SER A 16 19.00 17.69 8.75
C SER A 16 19.23 16.58 7.72
N HIS A 17 18.21 15.76 7.43
CA HIS A 17 18.29 14.74 6.39
C HIS A 17 18.50 15.36 5.00
N TYR A 18 17.79 16.45 4.70
CA TYR A 18 17.97 17.19 3.46
C TYR A 18 19.40 17.74 3.33
N GLU A 19 19.93 18.39 4.37
CA GLU A 19 21.28 18.96 4.37
C GLU A 19 22.38 17.89 4.30
N PHE A 20 22.17 16.71 4.89
CA PHE A 20 23.08 15.57 4.72
C PHE A 20 23.07 15.06 3.28
N TRP A 21 21.88 14.77 2.75
CA TRP A 21 21.71 14.28 1.39
C TRP A 21 22.26 15.24 0.33
N LYS A 22 22.08 16.55 0.53
CA LYS A 22 22.55 17.60 -0.38
C LYS A 22 24.08 17.65 -0.52
N LYS A 23 24.83 17.19 0.49
CA LYS A 23 26.31 17.20 0.50
C LYS A 23 26.94 16.05 -0.27
N GLU A 24 26.23 14.94 -0.46
CA GLU A 24 26.76 13.69 -1.05
C GLU A 24 26.66 13.62 -2.58
N GLY A 25 26.02 14.60 -3.24
CA GLY A 25 26.06 14.74 -4.70
C GLY A 25 24.69 14.95 -5.35
N SER A 26 24.73 15.59 -6.52
CA SER A 26 23.61 16.13 -7.30
C SER A 26 22.38 15.23 -7.29
N ALA A 27 21.29 15.67 -6.68
CA ALA A 27 20.08 14.86 -6.70
C ALA A 27 18.87 15.78 -6.66
N SER A 28 17.86 15.40 -7.42
CA SER A 28 16.64 16.17 -7.57
C SER A 28 15.76 16.00 -6.34
N ILE A 29 14.82 16.92 -6.10
CA ILE A 29 13.91 16.85 -4.93
C ILE A 29 13.18 15.50 -4.84
N GLU A 30 12.93 14.86 -5.98
CA GLU A 30 12.37 13.51 -6.11
C GLU A 30 13.22 12.44 -5.41
N ASN A 31 14.55 12.48 -5.60
CA ASN A 31 15.46 11.54 -4.94
C ASN A 31 15.46 11.73 -3.42
N TYR A 32 15.38 12.98 -2.95
CA TYR A 32 15.26 13.27 -1.52
C TYR A 32 13.93 12.74 -0.95
N LEU A 33 12.82 12.94 -1.67
CA LEU A 33 11.52 12.45 -1.23
C LEU A 33 11.46 10.92 -1.23
N TRP A 34 12.13 10.26 -2.18
CA TRP A 34 12.33 8.81 -2.15
C TRP A 34 13.15 8.36 -0.93
N TYR A 35 14.24 9.04 -0.62
CA TYR A 35 15.03 8.79 0.59
C TYR A 35 14.18 8.94 1.86
N LEU A 36 13.40 10.03 1.95
CA LEU A 36 12.53 10.31 3.09
C LEU A 36 11.43 9.26 3.23
N PHE A 37 10.84 8.81 2.13
CA PHE A 37 9.87 7.70 2.11
C PHE A 37 10.45 6.41 2.69
N ASN A 38 11.66 6.01 2.28
CA ASN A 38 12.32 4.81 2.82
C ASN A 38 12.70 4.98 4.29
N THR A 39 13.14 6.18 4.68
CA THR A 39 13.43 6.52 6.09
C THR A 39 12.19 6.35 6.96
N LEU A 40 11.01 6.83 6.51
CA LEU A 40 9.76 6.67 7.23
C LEU A 40 9.36 5.20 7.42
N LEU A 41 9.57 4.36 6.40
CA LEU A 41 9.31 2.92 6.50
C LEU A 41 10.24 2.24 7.51
N ASP A 42 11.52 2.59 7.49
CA ASP A 42 12.52 2.09 8.44
C ASP A 42 12.20 2.52 9.87
N GLU A 43 11.91 3.80 10.10
CA GLU A 43 11.51 4.32 11.41
C GLU A 43 10.22 3.66 11.92
N ASN A 44 9.22 3.45 11.05
CA ASN A 44 8.02 2.71 11.44
C ASN A 44 8.32 1.27 11.87
N SER A 45 9.27 0.60 11.21
CA SER A 45 9.70 -0.76 11.57
C SER A 45 10.35 -0.83 12.94
N LYS A 46 11.13 0.20 13.32
CA LYS A 46 11.78 0.30 14.64
C LYS A 46 10.80 0.62 15.77
N GLN A 47 9.78 1.43 15.47
CA GLN A 47 8.83 1.94 16.48
C GLN A 47 7.63 1.01 16.72
N SER A 48 7.29 0.15 15.76
CA SER A 48 6.09 -0.67 15.84
C SER A 48 6.32 -1.94 16.64
N THR A 49 5.56 -2.10 17.74
CA THR A 49 5.60 -3.32 18.57
C THR A 49 4.53 -4.34 18.19
N LYS A 50 3.50 -3.93 17.45
CA LYS A 50 2.40 -4.78 16.97
C LYS A 50 2.33 -4.74 15.45
N LEU A 51 2.14 -5.90 14.82
CA LEU A 51 2.02 -6.03 13.36
C LEU A 51 0.87 -5.19 12.80
N ILE A 52 -0.27 -5.14 13.51
CA ILE A 52 -1.41 -4.34 13.09
C ILE A 52 -1.05 -2.85 12.96
N ASP A 53 -0.30 -2.30 13.92
CA ASP A 53 0.08 -0.89 13.94
C ASP A 53 1.14 -0.62 12.87
N PHE A 54 2.09 -1.55 12.70
CA PHE A 54 3.08 -1.53 11.62
C PHE A 54 2.40 -1.40 10.25
N TYR A 55 1.47 -2.30 9.93
CA TYR A 55 0.79 -2.29 8.63
C TYR A 55 -0.13 -1.08 8.46
N LYS A 56 -0.85 -0.63 9.50
CA LYS A 56 -1.68 0.59 9.45
C LYS A 56 -0.85 1.83 9.11
N ARG A 57 0.31 1.97 9.76
CA ARG A 57 1.21 3.10 9.55
C ARG A 57 1.88 3.06 8.18
N ASN A 58 2.35 1.88 7.74
CA ASN A 58 2.87 1.70 6.39
C ASN A 58 1.83 2.02 5.30
N ALA A 59 0.56 1.63 5.48
CA ALA A 59 -0.50 1.97 4.53
C ALA A 59 -0.60 3.49 4.32
N ARG A 60 -0.46 4.27 5.39
CA ARG A 60 -0.44 5.74 5.32
C ARG A 60 0.80 6.27 4.60
N ILE A 61 1.99 5.75 4.90
CA ILE A 61 3.23 6.14 4.22
C ILE A 61 3.13 5.87 2.72
N TYR A 62 2.75 4.65 2.32
CA TYR A 62 2.55 4.27 0.92
C TYR A 62 1.51 5.15 0.23
N SER A 63 0.36 5.41 0.87
CA SER A 63 -0.68 6.28 0.30
C SER A 63 -0.17 7.69 0.01
N GLN A 64 0.66 8.27 0.90
CA GLN A 64 1.25 9.59 0.67
C GLN A 64 2.21 9.57 -0.52
N MET A 65 3.08 8.56 -0.61
CA MET A 65 4.04 8.43 -1.70
C MET A 65 3.37 8.17 -3.05
N ILE A 66 2.32 7.35 -3.08
CA ILE A 66 1.48 7.14 -4.27
C ILE A 66 0.87 8.46 -4.72
N SER A 67 0.27 9.22 -3.79
CA SER A 67 -0.33 10.52 -4.10
C SER A 67 0.74 11.49 -4.63
N PHE A 68 1.90 11.55 -4.01
CA PHE A 68 3.02 12.38 -4.43
C PHE A 68 3.43 12.07 -5.89
N ARG A 69 3.76 10.80 -6.15
CA ARG A 69 4.22 10.34 -7.46
C ARG A 69 3.22 10.62 -8.58
N ARG A 70 1.93 10.40 -8.30
CA ARG A 70 0.87 10.59 -9.31
C ARG A 70 0.53 12.07 -9.53
N LYS A 71 0.39 12.86 -8.46
CA LYS A 71 -0.11 14.24 -8.55
C LYS A 71 0.96 15.27 -8.86
N PHE A 72 2.17 15.08 -8.33
CA PHE A 72 3.23 16.08 -8.42
C PHE A 72 4.30 15.71 -9.44
N GLU A 73 4.67 14.42 -9.52
CA GLU A 73 5.64 13.98 -10.53
C GLU A 73 4.99 13.53 -11.86
N ASN A 74 3.67 13.34 -11.88
CA ASN A 74 2.91 12.79 -13.01
C ASN A 74 3.52 11.46 -13.55
N LYS A 75 4.01 10.61 -12.65
CA LYS A 75 4.66 9.33 -12.96
C LYS A 75 3.81 8.15 -12.51
N LYS A 76 4.08 6.98 -13.10
CA LYS A 76 3.53 5.70 -12.61
C LYS A 76 4.06 5.41 -11.21
N ALA A 77 3.18 4.90 -10.35
CA ALA A 77 3.48 4.49 -8.97
C ALA A 77 3.21 2.99 -8.77
N ASN A 78 3.45 2.17 -9.80
CA ASN A 78 3.06 0.76 -9.82
C ASN A 78 3.75 -0.06 -8.73
N GLU A 79 5.03 0.18 -8.54
CA GLU A 79 5.88 -0.43 -7.52
C GLU A 79 5.39 -0.08 -6.11
N ILE A 80 4.99 1.17 -5.87
CA ILE A 80 4.47 1.61 -4.59
C ILE A 80 3.04 1.06 -4.38
N GLN A 81 2.21 1.03 -5.43
CA GLN A 81 0.87 0.44 -5.38
C GLN A 81 0.94 -1.07 -5.09
N LYS A 82 1.91 -1.78 -5.68
CA LYS A 82 2.16 -3.19 -5.40
C LYS A 82 2.52 -3.37 -3.92
N ALA A 83 3.47 -2.61 -3.40
CA ALA A 83 3.81 -2.65 -1.97
C ALA A 83 2.62 -2.32 -1.06
N TYR A 84 1.81 -1.32 -1.43
CA TYR A 84 0.58 -0.96 -0.72
C TYR A 84 -0.43 -2.12 -0.66
N ASN A 85 -0.70 -2.78 -1.79
CA ASN A 85 -1.63 -3.91 -1.83
C ASN A 85 -1.14 -5.09 -0.98
N PHE A 86 0.15 -5.41 -1.04
CA PHE A 86 0.73 -6.42 -0.15
C PHE A 86 0.56 -6.05 1.33
N ASN A 87 0.86 -4.81 1.68
CA ASN A 87 0.69 -4.31 3.03
C ASN A 87 -0.76 -4.38 3.50
N GLN A 88 -1.72 -4.01 2.65
CA GLN A 88 -3.15 -4.01 2.98
C GLN A 88 -3.68 -5.42 3.21
N ILE A 89 -3.27 -6.41 2.40
CA ILE A 89 -3.66 -7.81 2.60
C ILE A 89 -3.19 -8.30 3.98
N ASN A 90 -1.94 -8.00 4.34
CA ASN A 90 -1.42 -8.41 5.65
C ASN A 90 -2.10 -7.66 6.80
N LEU A 91 -2.45 -6.38 6.61
CA LEU A 91 -3.25 -5.62 7.56
C LEU A 91 -4.62 -6.28 7.78
N ASP A 92 -5.32 -6.63 6.71
CA ASP A 92 -6.64 -7.23 6.78
C ASP A 92 -6.58 -8.62 7.44
N LEU A 93 -5.58 -9.43 7.09
CA LEU A 93 -5.34 -10.74 7.72
C LEU A 93 -5.07 -10.62 9.22
N GLU A 94 -4.20 -9.70 9.63
CA GLU A 94 -3.90 -9.45 11.03
C GLU A 94 -5.13 -8.91 11.79
N SER A 95 -5.94 -8.07 11.14
CA SER A 95 -7.19 -7.53 11.71
C SER A 95 -8.25 -8.63 11.92
N MET A 96 -8.21 -9.69 11.10
CA MET A 96 -9.19 -10.78 11.11
C MET A 96 -8.65 -12.07 11.71
N LYS A 97 -7.45 -12.07 12.29
CA LYS A 97 -6.80 -13.30 12.78
C LYS A 97 -7.63 -14.04 13.84
N ASP A 98 -8.31 -13.29 14.71
CA ASP A 98 -9.16 -13.80 15.79
C ASP A 98 -10.65 -13.86 15.37
N SER A 99 -10.96 -13.61 14.10
CA SER A 99 -12.31 -13.68 13.57
C SER A 99 -12.71 -15.13 13.27
N ASN A 100 -13.95 -15.47 13.61
CA ASN A 100 -14.57 -16.75 13.23
C ASN A 100 -15.27 -16.69 11.87
N LEU A 101 -15.02 -15.67 11.05
CA LEU A 101 -15.62 -15.54 9.72
C LEU A 101 -14.78 -16.22 8.66
N GLU A 102 -15.42 -16.94 7.74
CA GLU A 102 -14.78 -17.27 6.47
C GLU A 102 -14.52 -16.01 5.67
N ILE A 103 -13.35 -15.94 5.02
CA ILE A 103 -12.94 -14.80 4.21
C ILE A 103 -12.67 -15.23 2.77
N GLU A 104 -12.89 -14.31 1.85
CA GLU A 104 -12.47 -14.42 0.46
C GLU A 104 -11.62 -13.23 0.05
N PHE A 105 -10.81 -13.45 -0.99
CA PHE A 105 -9.95 -12.44 -1.58
C PHE A 105 -10.47 -12.14 -2.97
N LEU A 106 -10.50 -10.86 -3.34
CA LEU A 106 -10.89 -10.43 -4.67
C LEU A 106 -10.05 -9.26 -5.14
N ILE A 107 -10.01 -9.06 -6.45
CA ILE A 107 -9.45 -7.85 -7.04
C ILE A 107 -10.56 -6.83 -7.21
N VAL A 108 -10.38 -5.63 -6.66
CA VAL A 108 -11.27 -4.49 -6.86
C VAL A 108 -10.66 -3.61 -7.95
N GLY A 109 -11.18 -3.74 -9.17
CA GLY A 109 -10.83 -2.89 -10.30
C GLY A 109 -11.77 -1.69 -10.39
N VAL A 110 -11.23 -0.53 -10.77
CA VAL A 110 -12.02 0.69 -11.01
C VAL A 110 -12.55 0.80 -12.46
N ASN A 111 -12.32 -0.21 -13.29
CA ASN A 111 -12.82 -0.35 -14.66
C ASN A 111 -12.48 0.84 -15.59
N ASP A 112 -11.24 1.32 -15.50
CA ASP A 112 -10.72 2.48 -16.24
C ASP A 112 -9.63 2.12 -17.26
N CYS A 113 -9.32 0.83 -17.36
CA CYS A 113 -8.44 0.25 -18.35
C CYS A 113 -8.83 -1.20 -18.60
N LYS A 114 -8.53 -1.71 -19.80
CA LYS A 114 -8.87 -3.08 -20.22
C LYS A 114 -8.41 -4.16 -19.22
N GLN A 115 -7.25 -3.96 -18.59
CA GLN A 115 -6.76 -4.91 -17.59
C GLN A 115 -7.60 -4.88 -16.31
N SER A 116 -7.95 -3.68 -15.83
CA SER A 116 -8.82 -3.49 -14.66
C SER A 116 -10.19 -4.12 -14.88
N GLU A 117 -10.82 -3.86 -16.04
CA GLU A 117 -12.10 -4.48 -16.43
C GLU A 117 -12.03 -6.01 -16.44
N ARG A 118 -10.93 -6.57 -16.99
CA ARG A 118 -10.74 -8.03 -17.08
C ARG A 118 -10.60 -8.70 -15.72
N ILE A 119 -10.04 -8.01 -14.71
CA ILE A 119 -9.72 -8.62 -13.41
C ILE A 119 -10.69 -8.21 -12.29
N SER A 120 -11.52 -7.19 -12.51
CA SER A 120 -12.41 -6.66 -11.48
C SER A 120 -13.39 -7.70 -10.96
N ASN A 121 -13.56 -7.72 -9.64
CA ASN A 121 -14.38 -8.65 -8.87
C ASN A 121 -14.04 -10.13 -9.07
N LYS A 122 -12.87 -10.46 -9.62
CA LYS A 122 -12.43 -11.87 -9.70
C LYS A 122 -12.00 -12.36 -8.32
N PRO A 123 -12.58 -13.48 -7.84
CA PRO A 123 -12.06 -14.18 -6.69
C PRO A 123 -10.62 -14.64 -6.95
N ILE A 124 -9.78 -14.55 -5.94
CA ILE A 124 -8.42 -15.07 -5.94
C ILE A 124 -8.19 -15.88 -4.66
N THR A 125 -7.17 -16.74 -4.67
CA THR A 125 -6.80 -17.48 -3.46
C THR A 125 -6.01 -16.60 -2.49
N LYS A 126 -5.88 -17.04 -1.24
CA LYS A 126 -5.02 -16.38 -0.24
C LYS A 126 -3.57 -16.35 -0.71
N GLU A 127 -3.07 -17.43 -1.27
CA GLU A 127 -1.70 -17.56 -1.78
C GLU A 127 -1.46 -16.57 -2.92
N GLN A 128 -2.42 -16.47 -3.85
CA GLN A 128 -2.37 -15.49 -4.93
C GLN A 128 -2.36 -14.05 -4.42
N ALA A 129 -3.17 -13.75 -3.39
CA ALA A 129 -3.17 -12.45 -2.75
C ALA A 129 -1.81 -12.14 -2.11
N LEU A 130 -1.27 -13.06 -1.32
CA LEU A 130 0.03 -12.91 -0.63
C LEU A 130 1.22 -12.82 -1.59
N LEU A 131 1.19 -13.53 -2.72
CA LEU A 131 2.19 -13.40 -3.78
C LEU A 131 2.06 -12.08 -4.55
N ASN A 132 0.90 -11.42 -4.47
CA ASN A 132 0.61 -10.11 -5.07
C ASN A 132 1.03 -10.02 -6.54
N ASN A 133 0.74 -11.08 -7.29
CA ASN A 133 1.10 -11.25 -8.71
C ASN A 133 -0.13 -11.34 -9.62
N THR A 134 -1.33 -11.14 -9.06
CA THR A 134 -2.60 -11.27 -9.80
C THR A 134 -2.99 -9.99 -10.54
N ILE A 135 -2.59 -8.83 -10.02
CA ILE A 135 -2.78 -7.54 -10.70
C ILE A 135 -1.60 -7.36 -11.69
N PRO A 136 -1.85 -7.22 -13.00
CA PRO A 136 -0.80 -7.05 -14.00
C PRO A 136 -0.36 -5.57 -14.05
N TYR A 137 0.31 -5.09 -13.00
CA TYR A 137 0.67 -3.67 -12.84
C TYR A 137 1.40 -3.09 -14.07
N ASP A 138 2.33 -3.86 -14.67
CA ASP A 138 3.13 -3.43 -15.82
C ASP A 138 2.31 -3.26 -17.11
N MET A 139 1.17 -3.95 -17.21
CA MET A 139 0.25 -3.85 -18.35
C MET A 139 -0.79 -2.73 -18.15
N CYS A 140 -0.72 -1.97 -17.05
CA CYS A 140 -1.63 -0.87 -16.83
C CYS A 140 -1.36 0.29 -17.80
N SER A 141 -2.40 0.65 -18.55
CA SER A 141 -2.37 1.72 -19.55
C SER A 141 -2.53 3.12 -18.95
N ARG A 142 -2.84 3.26 -17.65
CA ARG A 142 -2.91 4.59 -17.00
C ARG A 142 -1.53 5.23 -16.95
N ASN A 143 -1.47 6.52 -17.30
CA ASN A 143 -0.22 7.31 -17.23
C ASN A 143 0.34 7.41 -15.80
N THR A 144 -0.54 7.39 -14.80
CA THR A 144 -0.19 7.48 -13.37
C THR A 144 -0.11 6.10 -12.69
N GLY A 145 -0.20 5.02 -13.46
CA GLY A 145 -0.10 3.64 -12.99
C GLY A 145 -1.42 3.07 -12.46
N CYS A 146 -1.38 1.79 -12.10
CA CYS A 146 -2.52 1.00 -11.67
C CYS A 146 -3.07 1.48 -10.33
N VAL A 147 -4.39 1.47 -10.16
CA VAL A 147 -5.07 1.79 -8.89
C VAL A 147 -5.93 0.62 -8.36
N CYS A 148 -5.86 -0.54 -9.01
CA CYS A 148 -6.59 -1.72 -8.58
C CYS A 148 -6.08 -2.17 -7.22
N LEU A 149 -6.99 -2.68 -6.40
CA LEU A 149 -6.71 -3.16 -5.06
C LEU A 149 -6.97 -4.66 -4.96
N VAL A 150 -6.29 -5.32 -4.04
CA VAL A 150 -6.73 -6.62 -3.55
C VAL A 150 -7.48 -6.35 -2.25
N ALA A 151 -8.69 -6.89 -2.14
CA ALA A 151 -9.52 -6.74 -0.95
C ALA A 151 -9.75 -8.10 -0.30
N VAL A 152 -9.78 -8.08 1.03
CA VAL A 152 -10.27 -9.20 1.85
C VAL A 152 -11.67 -8.83 2.34
N ARG A 153 -12.63 -9.74 2.21
CA ARG A 153 -13.96 -9.56 2.80
C ARG A 153 -14.49 -10.85 3.39
N PRO A 154 -15.38 -10.77 4.39
CA PRO A 154 -16.13 -11.94 4.84
C PRO A 154 -16.94 -12.54 3.70
N LYS A 155 -16.92 -13.87 3.57
CA LYS A 155 -17.80 -14.58 2.64
C LYS A 155 -19.25 -14.45 3.05
N ARG A 156 -20.12 -14.50 2.04
CA ARG A 156 -21.57 -14.55 2.22
C ARG A 156 -22.15 -15.72 1.44
N ASP A 157 -23.18 -16.34 1.98
CA ASP A 157 -23.98 -17.36 1.28
C ASP A 157 -24.90 -16.73 0.21
N SER A 158 -25.70 -17.55 -0.46
CA SER A 158 -26.65 -17.10 -1.48
C SER A 158 -27.73 -16.15 -0.95
N ASP A 159 -28.02 -16.19 0.35
CA ASP A 159 -28.98 -15.31 1.02
C ASP A 159 -28.30 -14.02 1.52
N GLY A 160 -27.00 -13.85 1.29
CA GLY A 160 -26.21 -12.72 1.74
C GLY A 160 -25.81 -12.78 3.22
N LYS A 161 -25.99 -13.89 3.92
CA LYS A 161 -25.60 -14.06 5.33
C LYS A 161 -24.12 -14.42 5.42
N LEU A 162 -23.48 -13.99 6.52
CA LEU A 162 -22.07 -14.26 6.79
C LEU A 162 -21.84 -15.75 7.05
N ILE A 163 -20.76 -16.29 6.48
CA ILE A 163 -20.31 -17.67 6.72
C ILE A 163 -19.28 -17.69 7.85
N TRP A 164 -19.47 -18.60 8.80
CA TRP A 164 -18.59 -18.80 9.95
C TRP A 164 -17.67 -20.00 9.73
N LYS A 165 -16.46 -19.95 10.29
CA LYS A 165 -15.53 -21.07 10.35
C LYS A 165 -16.11 -22.17 11.23
N GLU A 166 -15.98 -23.42 10.79
CA GLU A 166 -16.30 -24.62 11.57
C GLU A 166 -15.34 -24.84 12.74
#